data_AF-A0AAD4GFT5-F1
#
_entry.id   AF-A0AAD4GFT5-F1
#
_cell.length_a   1.000
_cell.length_b   1.000
_cell.length_c   1.000
_cell.angle_alpha   90.00
_cell.angle_beta   90.00
_cell.angle_gamma   90.00
#
_symmetry.space_group_name_H-M   'P 1'
#
loop_
_entity.id
_entity.type
_entity.pdbx_description
1 polymer ?
#
loop_
_entity_poly.entity_id
_entity_poly.type
_entity_poly.pdbx_seq_one_letter_code
_entity_poly.pdbx_strand_id
1 'polypeptide(L)'
;MSYPTVQVRLRDVSSTPRYMTYWERVKYTKIHVLTELVAEMLGVFLYVYAGVGSAAAFVVGNVTTQPIGSLFTVGVAYSIGIMLAIVICGAASAGHFNPGVTISFVLLRKFSVRKAVLYILAQTFGAYVACLVVYVQWKDLLVAAEGVLVEKGLYDTLMFTPDGPAGAFALYVLPGTNLYRTLLNEFVTDFVIGLAISTSLDPTNHMVPPAAAPWVIGFTYGMAIWGFSPTAIAANTARDVGARFMTLTIWGRQAAGGPYAAIAALTNIPATVLAFIFYDTFLGSSSRTLTPSHVAFLKAHKMYREENGLVPAGYLSALEQHRDSTSSRSFDEKQPIHTTMEVSARNV
;
A
#
# COMPACT_ATOMS: atom_id res chain seq x y z
N MET A 1 20.85 -1.49 -34.37
CA MET A 1 21.94 -1.02 -33.50
C MET A 1 21.39 -0.87 -32.09
N SER A 2 21.77 -1.77 -31.16
CA SER A 2 21.49 -1.58 -29.74
C SER A 2 22.55 -0.63 -29.20
N TYR A 3 22.15 0.59 -28.82
CA TYR A 3 23.08 1.47 -28.11
C TYR A 3 23.43 0.78 -26.78
N PRO A 4 24.73 0.61 -26.44
CA PRO A 4 25.09 0.15 -25.11
C PRO A 4 24.51 1.16 -24.12
N THR A 5 23.61 0.70 -23.26
CA THR A 5 22.99 1.55 -22.25
C THR A 5 24.09 1.91 -21.27
N VAL A 6 24.71 3.09 -21.44
CA VAL A 6 25.75 3.58 -20.53
C VAL A 6 25.11 3.69 -19.16
N GLN A 7 25.58 2.87 -18.22
CA GLN A 7 25.11 2.88 -16.85
C GLN A 7 25.75 4.08 -16.14
N VAL A 8 24.94 5.12 -15.95
CA VAL A 8 25.38 6.36 -15.31
C VAL A 8 24.80 6.40 -13.90
N ARG A 9 25.65 6.43 -12.87
CA ARG A 9 25.21 6.61 -11.48
C ARG A 9 25.16 8.10 -11.15
N LEU A 10 24.33 8.45 -10.18
CA LEU A 10 24.30 9.83 -9.68
C LEU A 10 25.68 10.27 -9.19
N ARG A 11 26.40 9.40 -8.44
CA ARG A 11 27.77 9.65 -7.98
C ARG A 11 28.82 9.83 -9.09
N ASP A 12 28.52 9.37 -10.30
CA ASP A 12 29.41 9.49 -11.46
C ASP A 12 29.23 10.84 -12.17
N VAL A 13 28.07 11.51 -11.98
CA VAL A 13 27.73 12.80 -12.61
C VAL A 13 27.65 13.96 -11.63
N SER A 14 27.55 13.71 -10.33
CA SER A 14 27.50 14.74 -9.31
C SER A 14 28.47 14.44 -8.16
N SER A 15 29.19 15.47 -7.72
CA SER A 15 30.13 15.37 -6.61
C SER A 15 29.37 15.18 -5.30
N THR A 16 29.66 14.10 -4.58
CA THR A 16 29.05 13.82 -3.28
C THR A 16 30.02 14.21 -2.16
N PRO A 17 29.60 15.01 -1.15
CA PRO A 17 30.47 15.35 -0.02
C PRO A 17 30.97 14.10 0.71
N ARG A 18 32.22 14.13 1.21
CA ARG A 18 32.86 12.96 1.86
C ARG A 18 32.04 12.38 3.03
N TYR A 19 31.41 13.25 3.83
CA TYR A 19 30.57 12.81 4.95
C TYR A 19 29.35 12.02 4.47
N MET A 20 28.78 12.39 3.31
CA MET A 20 27.62 11.73 2.73
C MET A 20 28.00 10.36 2.16
N THR A 21 29.14 10.25 1.49
CA THR A 21 29.67 8.94 1.03
C THR A 21 29.95 7.99 2.20
N TYR A 22 30.48 8.51 3.30
CA TYR A 22 30.65 7.74 4.53
C TYR A 22 29.30 7.30 5.10
N TRP A 23 28.34 8.22 5.19
CA TRP A 23 26.99 7.94 5.68
C TRP A 23 26.29 6.88 4.83
N GLU A 24 26.34 6.96 3.51
CA GLU A 24 25.79 5.96 2.59
C GLU A 24 26.38 4.57 2.86
N ARG A 25 27.70 4.48 3.05
CA ARG A 25 28.33 3.20 3.41
C ARG A 25 27.77 2.62 4.71
N VAL A 26 27.63 3.44 5.75
CA VAL A 26 27.03 3.02 7.03
C VAL A 26 25.57 2.63 6.85
N LYS A 27 24.82 3.43 6.09
CA LYS A 27 23.41 3.22 5.74
C LYS A 27 23.17 1.83 5.15
N TYR A 28 24.03 1.40 4.23
CA TYR A 28 23.86 0.13 3.53
C TYR A 28 24.44 -1.07 4.28
N THR A 29 25.55 -0.90 4.99
CA THR A 29 26.23 -2.03 5.65
C THR A 29 25.72 -2.32 7.06
N LYS A 30 25.32 -1.28 7.81
CA LYS A 30 25.02 -1.40 9.25
C LYS A 30 23.56 -1.16 9.60
N ILE A 31 22.89 -0.20 8.94
CA ILE A 31 21.56 0.29 9.34
C ILE A 31 20.53 0.22 8.21
N HIS A 32 20.69 -0.69 7.25
CA HIS A 32 19.80 -0.77 6.09
C HIS A 32 18.36 -1.08 6.50
N VAL A 33 18.19 -2.06 7.39
CA VAL A 33 16.86 -2.39 7.94
C VAL A 33 16.25 -1.18 8.64
N LEU A 34 17.00 -0.44 9.45
CA LEU A 34 16.49 0.77 10.10
C LEU A 34 16.03 1.81 9.07
N THR A 35 16.76 1.97 7.96
CA THR A 35 16.34 2.86 6.86
C THR A 35 15.00 2.43 6.27
N GLU A 36 14.82 1.13 6.05
CA GLU A 36 13.55 0.58 5.55
C GLU A 36 12.42 0.80 6.55
N LEU A 37 12.67 0.61 7.85
CA LEU A 37 11.68 0.85 8.90
C LEU A 37 11.29 2.33 8.99
N VAL A 38 12.26 3.25 8.89
CA VAL A 38 11.98 4.70 8.86
C VAL A 38 11.16 5.05 7.62
N ALA A 39 11.44 4.44 6.47
CA ALA A 39 10.66 4.64 5.26
C ALA A 39 9.22 4.10 5.39
N GLU A 40 9.03 2.91 5.98
CA GLU A 40 7.70 2.36 6.27
C GLU A 40 6.91 3.24 7.25
N MET A 41 7.56 3.69 8.33
CA MET A 41 6.97 4.60 9.30
C MET A 41 6.58 5.94 8.65
N LEU A 42 7.48 6.53 7.86
CA LEU A 42 7.24 7.82 7.20
C LEU A 42 6.16 7.69 6.12
N GLY A 43 6.14 6.60 5.34
CA GLY A 43 5.10 6.36 4.34
C GLY A 43 3.71 6.30 4.97
N VAL A 44 3.57 5.56 6.07
CA VAL A 44 2.30 5.54 6.83
C VAL A 44 1.98 6.89 7.43
N PHE A 45 2.97 7.56 8.03
CA PHE A 45 2.79 8.90 8.56
C PHE A 45 2.21 9.86 7.51
N LEU A 46 2.74 9.87 6.29
CA LEU A 46 2.35 10.83 5.24
C LEU A 46 0.88 10.72 4.86
N TYR A 47 0.39 9.50 4.57
CA TYR A 47 -1.00 9.36 4.18
C TYR A 47 -1.97 9.45 5.35
N VAL A 48 -1.57 9.02 6.56
CA VAL A 48 -2.40 9.20 7.75
C VAL A 48 -2.49 10.67 8.11
N TYR A 49 -1.39 11.41 8.05
CA TYR A 49 -1.36 12.86 8.31
C TYR A 49 -2.28 13.61 7.36
N ALA A 50 -2.17 13.37 6.05
CA ALA A 50 -3.01 14.02 5.04
C ALA A 50 -4.50 13.65 5.23
N GLY A 51 -4.79 12.35 5.36
CA GLY A 51 -6.13 11.85 5.48
C GLY A 51 -6.83 12.24 6.79
N VAL A 52 -6.19 11.99 7.95
CA VAL A 52 -6.73 12.35 9.26
C VAL A 52 -6.82 13.87 9.44
N GLY A 53 -5.87 14.65 8.91
CA GLY A 53 -5.96 16.11 8.89
C GLY A 53 -7.20 16.60 8.14
N SER A 54 -7.49 16.03 6.98
CA SER A 54 -8.72 16.35 6.24
C SER A 54 -9.99 15.83 6.91
N ALA A 55 -9.93 14.69 7.60
CA ALA A 55 -11.05 14.15 8.36
C ALA A 55 -11.36 15.00 9.59
N ALA A 56 -10.34 15.55 10.27
CA ALA A 56 -10.52 16.52 11.34
C ALA A 56 -11.26 17.77 10.86
N ALA A 57 -10.88 18.32 9.70
CA ALA A 57 -11.60 19.43 9.08
C ALA A 57 -13.07 19.07 8.77
N PHE A 58 -13.32 17.88 8.22
CA PHE A 58 -14.67 17.42 7.89
C PHE A 58 -15.55 17.24 9.14
N VAL A 59 -15.05 16.55 10.16
CA VAL A 59 -15.77 16.29 11.41
C VAL A 59 -16.03 17.58 12.18
N VAL A 60 -14.99 18.39 12.41
CA VAL A 60 -15.14 19.69 13.10
C VAL A 60 -16.13 20.56 12.34
N GLY A 61 -15.98 20.67 11.02
CA GLY A 61 -16.89 21.45 10.17
C GLY A 61 -18.34 21.01 10.31
N ASN A 62 -18.63 19.71 10.32
CA ASN A 62 -19.99 19.21 10.53
C ASN A 62 -20.53 19.56 11.91
N VAL A 63 -19.73 19.37 12.97
CA VAL A 63 -20.15 19.64 14.36
C VAL A 63 -20.41 21.14 14.57
N THR A 64 -19.52 21.99 14.08
CA THR A 64 -19.59 23.45 14.22
C THR A 64 -20.39 24.13 13.11
N THR A 65 -20.99 23.38 12.19
CA THR A 65 -21.73 23.89 11.04
C THR A 65 -20.94 24.85 10.13
N GLN A 66 -19.64 24.57 9.95
CA GLN A 66 -18.73 25.32 9.08
C GLN A 66 -18.33 24.50 7.84
N PRO A 67 -18.34 25.08 6.62
CA PRO A 67 -18.06 24.36 5.39
C PRO A 67 -16.55 24.23 5.11
N ILE A 68 -15.79 23.68 6.06
CA ILE A 68 -14.32 23.58 5.99
C ILE A 68 -13.80 22.20 5.55
N GLY A 69 -14.69 21.24 5.27
CA GLY A 69 -14.32 19.91 4.80
C GLY A 69 -15.50 19.13 4.22
N SER A 70 -15.20 18.06 3.49
CA SER A 70 -16.18 17.12 2.93
C SER A 70 -15.60 15.72 2.78
N LEU A 71 -16.43 14.70 2.61
CA LEU A 71 -15.95 13.35 2.28
C LEU A 71 -15.10 13.34 1.00
N PHE A 72 -15.41 14.21 0.03
CA PHE A 72 -14.61 14.36 -1.17
C PHE A 72 -13.18 14.80 -0.85
N THR A 73 -13.01 15.86 -0.04
CA THR A 73 -11.68 16.34 0.37
C THR A 73 -10.91 15.29 1.16
N VAL A 74 -11.60 14.45 1.95
CA VAL A 74 -10.98 13.33 2.67
C VAL A 74 -10.41 12.29 1.72
N GLY A 75 -11.19 11.84 0.73
CA GLY A 75 -10.70 10.87 -0.24
C GLY A 75 -9.58 11.43 -1.13
N VAL A 76 -9.63 12.71 -1.51
CA VAL A 76 -8.52 13.38 -2.24
C VAL A 76 -7.26 13.40 -1.39
N ALA A 77 -7.35 13.80 -0.12
CA ALA A 77 -6.19 13.89 0.78
C ALA A 77 -5.53 12.52 1.02
N TYR A 78 -6.31 11.47 1.26
CA TYR A 78 -5.78 10.11 1.35
C TYR A 78 -5.15 9.65 0.04
N SER A 79 -5.79 9.90 -1.10
CA SER A 79 -5.25 9.51 -2.42
C SER A 79 -3.87 10.12 -2.66
N ILE A 80 -3.76 11.44 -2.47
CA ILE A 80 -2.50 12.18 -2.65
C ILE A 80 -1.48 11.76 -1.59
N GLY A 81 -1.90 11.58 -0.33
CA GLY A 81 -1.03 11.12 0.74
C GLY A 81 -0.39 9.76 0.45
N ILE A 82 -1.17 8.81 -0.09
CA ILE A 82 -0.69 7.48 -0.48
C ILE A 82 0.28 7.58 -1.67
N MET A 83 -0.04 8.41 -2.66
CA MET A 83 0.89 8.69 -3.76
C MET A 83 2.24 9.23 -3.25
N LEU A 84 2.20 10.21 -2.34
CA LEU A 84 3.39 10.78 -1.72
C LEU A 84 4.17 9.73 -0.93
N ALA A 85 3.49 8.88 -0.16
CA ALA A 85 4.12 7.78 0.56
C ALA A 85 4.91 6.85 -0.37
N ILE A 86 4.30 6.44 -1.49
CA ILE A 86 4.95 5.56 -2.47
C ILE A 86 6.12 6.27 -3.17
N VAL A 87 5.93 7.50 -3.62
CA VAL A 87 6.96 8.26 -4.34
C VAL A 87 8.17 8.59 -3.46
N ILE A 88 7.93 8.97 -2.19
CA ILE A 88 8.99 9.38 -1.27
C ILE A 88 9.70 8.17 -0.65
N CYS A 89 8.94 7.17 -0.21
CA CYS A 89 9.46 6.10 0.64
C CYS A 89 9.61 4.75 -0.09
N GLY A 90 8.91 4.54 -1.21
CA GLY A 90 8.85 3.24 -1.89
C GLY A 90 10.22 2.72 -2.35
N ALA A 91 11.09 3.60 -2.85
CA ALA A 91 12.44 3.21 -3.27
C ALA A 91 13.32 2.72 -2.10
N ALA A 92 13.02 3.12 -0.86
CA ALA A 92 13.80 2.76 0.31
C ALA A 92 13.37 1.41 0.92
N SER A 93 12.06 1.13 1.03
CA SER A 93 11.53 -0.06 1.74
C SER A 93 10.79 -1.08 0.87
N ALA A 94 10.63 -0.81 -0.43
CA ALA A 94 9.65 -1.39 -1.35
C ALA A 94 8.19 -0.92 -1.14
N GLY A 95 7.96 -0.12 -0.10
CA GLY A 95 6.72 0.62 0.13
C GLY A 95 5.50 -0.24 0.41
N HIS A 96 5.58 -1.12 1.41
CA HIS A 96 4.42 -1.94 1.78
C HIS A 96 3.33 -1.07 2.42
N PHE A 97 3.71 -0.25 3.41
CA PHE A 97 2.88 0.69 4.17
C PHE A 97 1.56 0.13 4.73
N ASN A 98 1.37 -1.19 4.68
CA ASN A 98 0.15 -1.88 5.02
C ASN A 98 0.51 -3.29 5.53
N PRO A 99 0.04 -3.68 6.74
CA PRO A 99 0.25 -5.03 7.25
C PRO A 99 -0.34 -6.13 6.36
N GLY A 100 -1.49 -5.92 5.72
CA GLY A 100 -2.08 -6.86 4.76
C GLY A 100 -1.15 -7.14 3.58
N VAL A 101 -0.59 -6.09 2.98
CA VAL A 101 0.42 -6.20 1.89
C VAL A 101 1.68 -6.89 2.39
N THR A 102 2.17 -6.51 3.57
CA THR A 102 3.37 -7.10 4.17
C THR A 102 3.21 -8.61 4.40
N ILE A 103 2.05 -9.04 4.89
CA ILE A 103 1.72 -10.44 5.10
C ILE A 103 1.58 -11.18 3.76
N SER A 104 0.93 -10.59 2.75
CA SER A 104 0.89 -11.15 1.39
C SER A 104 2.30 -11.40 0.84
N PHE A 105 3.23 -10.49 1.09
CA PHE A 105 4.63 -10.64 0.65
C PHE A 105 5.36 -11.76 1.40
N VAL A 106 5.08 -11.97 2.69
CA VAL A 106 5.61 -13.11 3.45
C VAL A 106 5.11 -14.41 2.84
N LEU A 107 3.82 -14.52 2.56
CA LEU A 107 3.18 -15.75 2.09
C LEU A 107 3.53 -16.06 0.63
N LEU A 108 3.58 -15.04 -0.25
CA LEU A 108 3.58 -15.23 -1.70
C LEU A 108 4.85 -14.73 -2.39
N ARG A 109 5.71 -13.96 -1.70
CA ARG A 109 6.88 -13.30 -2.30
C ARG A 109 8.20 -13.54 -1.54
N LYS A 110 8.25 -14.55 -0.65
CA LYS A 110 9.43 -14.94 0.13
C LYS A 110 10.01 -13.80 1.01
N PHE A 111 9.15 -12.92 1.51
CA PHE A 111 9.57 -11.85 2.42
C PHE A 111 9.86 -12.40 3.84
N SER A 112 10.88 -11.87 4.51
CA SER A 112 11.30 -12.36 5.82
C SER A 112 10.25 -12.08 6.89
N VAL A 113 9.81 -13.11 7.62
CA VAL A 113 8.85 -13.00 8.73
C VAL A 113 9.34 -12.05 9.81
N ARG A 114 10.63 -12.13 10.19
CA ARG A 114 11.20 -11.24 11.21
C ARG A 114 11.14 -9.78 10.78
N LYS A 115 11.44 -9.51 9.51
CA LYS A 115 11.37 -8.16 8.93
C LYS A 115 9.92 -7.67 8.82
N ALA A 116 8.99 -8.56 8.49
CA ALA A 116 7.56 -8.26 8.42
C ALA A 116 7.01 -7.75 9.76
N VAL A 117 7.36 -8.39 10.88
CA VAL A 117 6.96 -7.91 12.21
C VAL A 117 7.46 -6.49 12.46
N LEU A 118 8.74 -6.23 12.15
CA LEU A 118 9.32 -4.89 12.32
C LEU A 118 8.63 -3.85 11.41
N TYR A 119 8.30 -4.22 10.16
CA TYR A 119 7.55 -3.36 9.24
C TYR A 119 6.18 -3.00 9.83
N ILE A 120 5.41 -3.97 10.32
CA ILE A 120 4.08 -3.75 10.89
C ILE A 120 4.15 -2.83 12.12
N LEU A 121 5.17 -3.01 12.97
CA LEU A 121 5.39 -2.13 14.12
C LEU A 121 5.75 -0.69 13.69
N ALA A 122 6.65 -0.54 12.71
CA ALA A 122 7.03 0.76 12.17
C ALA A 122 5.85 1.49 11.50
N GLN A 123 5.06 0.76 10.71
CA GLN A 123 3.83 1.25 10.08
C GLN A 123 2.83 1.74 11.13
N THR A 124 2.53 0.91 12.13
CA THR A 124 1.58 1.23 13.21
C THR A 124 2.04 2.46 14.01
N PHE A 125 3.35 2.54 14.29
CA PHE A 125 3.93 3.70 14.97
C PHE A 125 3.85 4.98 14.12
N GLY A 126 4.06 4.87 12.80
CA GLY A 126 3.89 6.00 11.87
C GLY A 126 2.47 6.57 11.90
N ALA A 127 1.45 5.72 11.91
CA ALA A 127 0.05 6.13 12.02
C ALA A 127 -0.25 6.80 13.37
N TYR A 128 0.25 6.23 14.47
CA TYR A 128 0.13 6.81 15.81
C TYR A 128 0.70 8.23 15.86
N VAL A 129 1.94 8.42 15.38
CA VAL A 129 2.62 9.73 15.40
C VAL A 129 1.88 10.74 14.52
N ALA A 130 1.42 10.34 13.32
CA ALA A 130 0.64 11.23 12.46
C ALA A 130 -0.65 11.71 13.13
N CYS A 131 -1.40 10.80 13.76
CA CYS A 131 -2.61 11.15 14.48
C CYS A 131 -2.33 12.10 15.66
N LEU A 132 -1.25 11.86 16.40
CA LEU A 132 -0.85 12.72 17.53
C LEU A 132 -0.48 14.13 17.05
N VAL A 133 0.27 14.24 15.96
CA VAL A 133 0.63 15.53 15.36
C VAL A 133 -0.62 16.30 14.91
N VAL A 134 -1.55 15.63 14.21
CA VAL A 134 -2.81 16.27 13.78
C VAL A 134 -3.63 16.71 14.99
N TYR A 135 -3.72 15.88 16.04
CA TYR A 135 -4.44 16.23 17.26
C TYR A 135 -3.89 17.52 17.89
N VAL A 136 -2.57 17.64 18.00
CA VAL A 136 -1.92 18.85 18.54
C VAL A 136 -2.18 20.06 17.64
N GLN A 137 -2.07 19.90 16.32
CA GLN A 137 -2.33 20.99 15.37
C GLN A 137 -3.78 21.49 15.39
N TRP A 138 -4.74 20.59 15.64
CA TRP A 138 -6.18 20.88 15.63
C TRP A 138 -6.77 21.07 17.02
N LYS A 139 -5.95 21.10 18.09
CA LYS A 139 -6.41 20.99 19.48
C LYS A 139 -7.52 21.99 19.83
N ASP A 140 -7.34 23.26 19.48
CA ASP A 140 -8.30 24.32 19.83
C ASP A 140 -9.63 24.14 19.10
N LEU A 141 -9.59 23.76 17.82
CA LEU A 141 -10.78 23.50 17.00
C LEU A 141 -11.53 22.25 17.47
N LEU A 142 -10.81 21.21 17.92
CA LEU A 142 -11.40 20.01 18.50
C LEU A 142 -12.09 20.32 19.83
N VAL A 143 -11.45 21.11 20.71
CA VAL A 143 -12.06 21.55 21.98
C VAL A 143 -13.31 22.40 21.73
N ALA A 144 -13.30 23.28 20.73
CA ALA A 144 -14.48 24.04 20.34
C ALA A 144 -15.61 23.11 19.84
N ALA A 145 -15.30 22.11 19.02
CA ALA A 145 -16.27 21.12 18.55
C ALA A 145 -16.84 20.28 19.71
N GLU A 146 -16.00 19.83 20.65
CA GLU A 146 -16.43 19.16 21.88
C GLU A 146 -17.39 20.04 22.69
N GLY A 147 -17.09 21.34 22.83
CA GLY A 147 -17.97 22.31 23.50
C GLY A 147 -19.36 22.41 22.85
N VAL A 148 -19.42 22.47 21.52
CA VAL A 148 -20.70 22.47 20.77
C VAL A 148 -21.49 21.18 21.02
N LEU A 149 -20.83 20.02 21.12
CA LEU A 149 -21.51 18.76 21.45
C LEU A 149 -22.05 18.76 22.88
N VAL A 150 -21.31 19.33 23.84
CA VAL A 150 -21.76 19.47 25.23
C VAL A 150 -22.99 20.36 25.33
N GLU A 151 -22.99 21.53 24.68
CA GLU A 151 -24.14 22.45 24.67
C GLU A 151 -25.41 21.80 24.09
N LYS A 152 -25.25 20.91 23.10
CA LYS A 152 -26.36 20.18 22.49
C LYS A 152 -26.76 18.91 23.26
N GLY A 153 -26.04 18.54 24.32
CA GLY A 153 -26.26 17.27 25.04
C GLY A 153 -25.94 16.02 24.21
N LEU A 154 -25.06 16.15 23.20
CA LEU A 154 -24.70 15.09 22.26
C LEU A 154 -23.28 14.54 22.47
N TYR A 155 -22.53 15.06 23.45
CA TYR A 155 -21.15 14.66 23.69
C TYR A 155 -21.01 13.15 23.92
N ASP A 156 -21.76 12.59 24.89
CA ASP A 156 -21.64 11.18 25.25
C ASP A 156 -22.09 10.22 24.13
N THR A 157 -22.93 10.69 23.21
CA THR A 157 -23.48 9.87 22.12
C THR A 157 -22.66 9.94 20.84
N LEU A 158 -21.98 11.07 20.58
CA LEU A 158 -21.26 11.29 19.31
C LEU A 158 -19.73 11.22 19.45
N MET A 159 -19.15 11.49 20.62
CA MET A 159 -17.69 11.65 20.75
C MET A 159 -16.88 10.50 20.14
N PHE A 160 -17.34 9.25 20.32
CA PHE A 160 -16.72 8.02 19.81
C PHE A 160 -17.52 7.37 18.67
N THR A 161 -18.01 8.18 17.73
CA THR A 161 -18.67 7.74 16.50
C THR A 161 -17.97 8.34 15.28
N PRO A 162 -18.33 7.96 14.03
CA PRO A 162 -17.81 8.62 12.83
C PRO A 162 -18.03 10.13 12.78
N ASP A 163 -19.04 10.63 13.49
CA ASP A 163 -19.45 12.03 13.45
C ASP A 163 -18.86 12.88 14.58
N GLY A 164 -18.15 12.26 15.54
CA GLY A 164 -17.53 12.94 16.67
C GLY A 164 -16.03 13.21 16.52
N PRO A 165 -15.47 14.09 17.35
CA PRO A 165 -14.04 14.46 17.31
C PRO A 165 -13.06 13.28 17.31
N ALA A 166 -13.32 12.20 18.07
CA ALA A 166 -12.44 11.03 18.04
C ALA A 166 -12.52 10.27 16.70
N GLY A 167 -13.66 10.33 16.01
CA GLY A 167 -13.94 9.73 14.70
C GLY A 167 -13.13 10.31 13.55
N ALA A 168 -12.59 11.52 13.72
CA ALA A 168 -11.61 12.07 12.77
C ALA A 168 -10.33 11.21 12.72
N PHE A 169 -9.97 10.56 13.83
CA PHE A 169 -8.71 9.85 14.00
C PHE A 169 -8.90 8.34 13.83
N ALA A 170 -9.64 7.73 14.74
CA ALA A 170 -9.92 6.29 14.74
C ALA A 170 -11.32 6.02 14.19
N LEU A 171 -11.51 4.81 13.68
CA LEU A 171 -12.75 4.45 13.01
C LEU A 171 -13.73 3.81 14.00
N TYR A 172 -14.95 4.31 13.99
CA TYR A 172 -16.05 3.82 14.81
C TYR A 172 -17.24 3.48 13.91
N VAL A 173 -18.25 2.85 14.49
CA VAL A 173 -19.54 2.65 13.85
C VAL A 173 -20.63 3.20 14.76
N LEU A 174 -21.76 3.58 14.18
CA LEU A 174 -22.90 4.04 14.97
C LEU A 174 -23.48 2.88 15.80
N PRO A 175 -24.05 3.17 16.98
CA PRO A 175 -24.78 2.16 17.74
C PRO A 175 -25.89 1.52 16.89
N GLY A 176 -25.96 0.18 16.90
CA GLY A 176 -26.94 -0.58 16.12
C GLY A 176 -26.54 -0.86 14.67
N THR A 177 -25.36 -0.41 14.20
CA THR A 177 -24.84 -0.80 12.88
C THR A 177 -24.70 -2.32 12.77
N ASN A 178 -25.16 -2.88 11.64
CA ASN A 178 -25.01 -4.31 11.34
C ASN A 178 -23.55 -4.63 11.00
N LEU A 179 -22.83 -5.21 11.96
CA LEU A 179 -21.41 -5.53 11.83
C LEU A 179 -21.10 -6.53 10.70
N TYR A 180 -22.04 -7.39 10.30
CA TYR A 180 -21.83 -8.30 9.17
C TYR A 180 -21.78 -7.54 7.85
N ARG A 181 -22.58 -6.48 7.69
CA ARG A 181 -22.55 -5.63 6.50
C ARG A 181 -21.28 -4.78 6.47
N THR A 182 -20.85 -4.27 7.62
CA THR A 182 -19.56 -3.57 7.73
C THR A 182 -18.39 -4.50 7.42
N LEU A 183 -18.40 -5.73 7.94
CA LEU A 183 -17.39 -6.74 7.62
C LEU A 183 -17.33 -7.02 6.11
N LEU A 184 -18.48 -7.17 5.45
CA LEU A 184 -18.56 -7.39 4.02
C LEU A 184 -18.01 -6.19 3.23
N ASN A 185 -18.36 -4.96 3.64
CA ASN A 185 -17.86 -3.72 3.05
C ASN A 185 -16.33 -3.67 3.12
N GLU A 186 -15.78 -3.82 4.32
CA GLU A 186 -14.35 -3.85 4.59
C GLU A 186 -13.64 -4.90 3.72
N PHE A 187 -14.13 -6.14 3.73
CA PHE A 187 -13.52 -7.24 2.99
C PHE A 187 -13.51 -7.01 1.47
N VAL A 188 -14.65 -6.59 0.89
CA VAL A 188 -14.76 -6.41 -0.56
C VAL A 188 -13.92 -5.24 -1.03
N THR A 189 -13.94 -4.11 -0.31
CA THR A 189 -13.16 -2.95 -0.72
C THR A 189 -11.66 -3.23 -0.59
N ASP A 190 -11.23 -3.95 0.44
CA ASP A 190 -9.83 -4.35 0.61
C ASP A 190 -9.36 -5.37 -0.40
N PHE A 191 -10.26 -6.25 -0.85
CA PHE A 191 -9.98 -7.14 -1.96
C PHE A 191 -9.74 -6.35 -3.25
N VAL A 192 -10.56 -5.33 -3.55
CA VAL A 192 -10.38 -4.46 -4.73
C VAL A 192 -9.09 -3.65 -4.63
N ILE A 193 -8.77 -3.10 -3.46
CA ILE A 193 -7.49 -2.42 -3.20
C ILE A 193 -6.32 -3.40 -3.42
N GLY A 194 -6.41 -4.61 -2.88
CA GLY A 194 -5.39 -5.65 -3.06
C GLY A 194 -5.18 -6.03 -4.53
N LEU A 195 -6.24 -6.04 -5.34
CA LEU A 195 -6.14 -6.26 -6.80
C LEU A 195 -5.44 -5.09 -7.49
N ALA A 196 -5.76 -3.85 -7.14
CA ALA A 196 -5.10 -2.67 -7.68
C ALA A 196 -3.61 -2.62 -7.32
N ILE A 197 -3.24 -3.05 -6.11
CA ILE A 197 -1.84 -3.19 -5.70
C ILE A 197 -1.18 -4.31 -6.50
N SER A 198 -1.77 -5.50 -6.56
CA SER A 198 -1.22 -6.66 -7.28
C SER A 198 -0.98 -6.36 -8.76
N THR A 199 -1.95 -5.70 -9.41
CA THR A 199 -1.86 -5.31 -10.83
C THR A 199 -0.77 -4.26 -11.07
N SER A 200 -0.55 -3.37 -10.11
CA SER A 200 0.48 -2.33 -10.18
C SER A 200 1.89 -2.87 -9.92
N LEU A 201 1.99 -4.04 -9.28
CA LEU A 201 3.24 -4.73 -9.00
C LEU A 201 3.59 -5.78 -10.07
N ASP A 202 2.67 -6.11 -10.98
CA ASP A 202 2.90 -7.06 -12.06
C ASP A 202 3.76 -6.43 -13.17
N PRO A 203 5.01 -6.87 -13.34
CA PRO A 203 5.91 -6.27 -14.30
C PRO A 203 5.58 -6.61 -15.77
N THR A 204 4.61 -7.50 -15.98
CA THR A 204 4.09 -7.89 -17.29
C THR A 204 2.82 -7.11 -17.67
N ASN A 205 2.24 -6.36 -16.73
CA ASN A 205 1.06 -5.56 -17.00
C ASN A 205 1.43 -4.29 -17.78
N HIS A 206 1.10 -4.26 -19.07
CA HIS A 206 1.37 -3.13 -19.95
C HIS A 206 0.48 -1.91 -19.69
N MET A 207 -0.63 -2.08 -18.97
CA MET A 207 -1.54 -0.98 -18.64
C MET A 207 -1.02 -0.10 -17.50
N VAL A 208 -0.15 -0.63 -16.64
CA VAL A 208 0.35 0.07 -15.45
C VAL A 208 1.88 0.06 -15.45
N PRO A 209 2.55 1.04 -16.08
CA PRO A 209 4.00 1.19 -15.91
C PRO A 209 4.36 1.55 -14.46
N PRO A 210 5.61 1.33 -14.00
CA PRO A 210 6.01 1.60 -12.61
C PRO A 210 5.68 3.02 -12.12
N ALA A 211 5.82 4.01 -13.00
CA ALA A 211 5.52 5.41 -12.67
C ALA A 211 4.02 5.69 -12.46
N ALA A 212 3.13 4.85 -12.98
CA ALA A 212 1.68 4.96 -12.80
C ALA A 212 1.18 4.26 -11.53
N ALA A 213 1.94 3.32 -10.98
CA ALA A 213 1.55 2.57 -9.79
C ALA A 213 1.10 3.45 -8.60
N PRO A 214 1.81 4.56 -8.24
CA PRO A 214 1.36 5.42 -7.15
C PRO A 214 -0.03 6.02 -7.38
N TRP A 215 -0.33 6.41 -8.63
CA TRP A 215 -1.60 7.02 -9.02
C TRP A 215 -2.75 6.02 -8.97
N VAL A 216 -2.54 4.83 -9.53
CA VAL A 216 -3.54 3.75 -9.53
C VAL A 216 -3.87 3.35 -8.10
N ILE A 217 -2.87 3.14 -7.26
CA ILE A 217 -3.07 2.74 -5.86
C ILE A 217 -3.75 3.88 -5.08
N GLY A 218 -3.24 5.11 -5.19
CA GLY A 218 -3.79 6.28 -4.50
C GLY A 218 -5.27 6.52 -4.84
N PHE A 219 -5.62 6.58 -6.12
CA PHE A 219 -7.01 6.79 -6.54
C PHE A 219 -7.92 5.60 -6.22
N THR A 220 -7.39 4.38 -6.13
CA THR A 220 -8.20 3.23 -5.67
C THR A 220 -8.61 3.42 -4.20
N TYR A 221 -7.71 3.91 -3.35
CA TYR A 221 -8.06 4.29 -1.98
C TYR A 221 -9.00 5.51 -1.92
N GLY A 222 -8.85 6.50 -2.81
CA GLY A 222 -9.81 7.59 -2.95
C GLY A 222 -11.22 7.10 -3.27
N MET A 223 -11.34 6.23 -4.28
CA MET A 223 -12.58 5.57 -4.66
C MET A 223 -13.18 4.78 -3.48
N ALA A 224 -12.35 4.04 -2.75
CA ALA A 224 -12.76 3.31 -1.56
C ALA A 224 -13.41 4.25 -0.52
N ILE A 225 -12.79 5.41 -0.27
CA ILE A 225 -13.29 6.40 0.69
C ILE A 225 -14.60 7.04 0.20
N TRP A 226 -14.63 7.53 -1.03
CA TRP A 226 -15.81 8.22 -1.58
C TRP A 226 -17.02 7.30 -1.68
N GLY A 227 -16.82 6.03 -2.03
CA GLY A 227 -17.90 5.07 -2.21
C GLY A 227 -18.33 4.34 -0.93
N PHE A 228 -17.39 4.06 -0.02
CA PHE A 228 -17.58 3.03 1.01
C PHE A 228 -17.19 3.47 2.43
N SER A 229 -16.76 4.71 2.63
CA SER A 229 -16.51 5.23 3.98
C SER A 229 -17.79 5.40 4.84
N PRO A 230 -18.97 5.77 4.29
CA PRO A 230 -20.19 5.86 5.11
C PRO A 230 -20.63 4.53 5.74
N THR A 231 -20.26 3.41 5.14
CA THR A 231 -20.49 2.04 5.65
C THR A 231 -19.36 1.53 6.55
N ALA A 232 -18.42 2.41 6.88
CA ALA A 232 -17.16 2.21 7.59
C ALA A 232 -16.13 1.37 6.82
N ILE A 233 -14.94 1.93 6.65
CA ILE A 233 -13.79 1.30 6.00
C ILE A 233 -12.48 1.74 6.66
N ALA A 234 -11.67 0.79 7.10
CA ALA A 234 -10.32 1.02 7.60
C ALA A 234 -9.24 0.83 6.54
N ALA A 235 -9.39 -0.21 5.73
CA ALA A 235 -8.55 -0.60 4.62
C ALA A 235 -7.05 -0.83 4.87
N ASN A 236 -6.62 -0.68 6.13
CA ASN A 236 -5.24 -0.84 6.53
C ASN A 236 -5.15 -1.00 8.06
N THR A 237 -4.65 -2.16 8.50
CA THR A 237 -4.47 -2.49 9.92
C THR A 237 -3.63 -1.46 10.66
N ALA A 238 -2.49 -1.02 10.10
CA ALA A 238 -1.60 -0.09 10.78
C ALA A 238 -2.22 1.30 10.93
N ARG A 239 -2.95 1.76 9.90
CA ARG A 239 -3.71 3.03 9.94
C ARG A 239 -4.73 3.03 11.07
N ASP A 240 -5.47 1.94 11.24
CA ASP A 240 -6.52 1.84 12.22
C ASP A 240 -5.98 1.61 13.64
N VAL A 241 -5.13 0.60 13.82
CA VAL A 241 -4.54 0.27 15.13
C VAL A 241 -3.70 1.42 15.67
N GLY A 242 -2.88 2.06 14.82
CA GLY A 242 -2.08 3.21 15.24
C GLY A 242 -2.94 4.41 15.65
N ALA A 243 -3.99 4.71 14.88
CA ALA A 243 -4.94 5.76 15.25
C ALA A 243 -5.68 5.44 16.55
N ARG A 244 -6.12 4.18 16.75
CA ARG A 244 -6.75 3.73 18.00
C ARG A 244 -5.83 3.83 19.20
N PHE A 245 -4.55 3.48 19.07
CA PHE A 245 -3.60 3.68 20.15
C PHE A 245 -3.44 5.16 20.50
N MET A 246 -3.47 6.04 19.52
CA MET A 246 -3.47 7.48 19.77
C MET A 246 -4.75 7.88 20.51
N THR A 247 -5.93 7.49 20.03
CA THR A 247 -7.20 7.87 20.68
C THR A 247 -7.33 7.30 22.10
N LEU A 248 -6.83 6.09 22.34
CA LEU A 248 -6.71 5.50 23.68
C LEU A 248 -5.76 6.28 24.60
N THR A 249 -4.69 6.86 24.05
CA THR A 249 -3.76 7.72 24.80
C THR A 249 -4.44 9.01 25.25
N ILE A 250 -5.25 9.62 24.37
CA ILE A 250 -5.89 10.91 24.64
C ILE A 250 -7.17 10.78 25.48
N TRP A 251 -8.06 9.85 25.11
CA TRP A 251 -9.41 9.75 25.67
C TRP A 251 -9.64 8.49 26.51
N GLY A 252 -8.61 7.66 26.70
CA GLY A 252 -8.70 6.46 27.54
C GLY A 252 -9.58 5.35 26.94
N ARG A 253 -9.96 4.39 27.78
CA ARG A 253 -10.59 3.11 27.34
C ARG A 253 -11.91 3.25 26.59
N GLN A 254 -12.61 4.38 26.72
CA GLN A 254 -13.85 4.63 25.99
C GLN A 254 -13.61 4.72 24.48
N ALA A 255 -12.40 5.11 24.06
CA ALA A 255 -11.97 5.19 22.67
C ALA A 255 -11.60 3.84 22.03
N ALA A 256 -11.78 2.72 22.73
CA ALA A 256 -11.34 1.40 22.25
C ALA A 256 -12.05 0.95 20.96
N GLY A 257 -13.25 1.47 20.68
CA GLY A 257 -14.04 1.14 19.47
C GLY A 257 -14.80 -0.19 19.52
N GLY A 258 -14.75 -0.89 20.66
CA GLY A 258 -15.58 -2.07 20.92
C GLY A 258 -15.39 -3.20 19.89
N PRO A 259 -16.46 -3.96 19.57
CA PRO A 259 -16.38 -5.09 18.62
C PRO A 259 -15.91 -4.71 17.21
N TYR A 260 -16.17 -3.48 16.76
CA TYR A 260 -15.74 -3.02 15.44
C TYR A 260 -14.22 -2.87 15.33
N ALA A 261 -13.52 -2.61 16.43
CA ALA A 261 -12.06 -2.45 16.41
C ALA A 261 -11.34 -3.68 15.86
N ALA A 262 -11.84 -4.88 16.16
CA ALA A 262 -11.29 -6.12 15.61
C ALA A 262 -11.55 -6.25 14.10
N ILE A 263 -12.74 -5.87 13.63
CA ILE A 263 -13.12 -5.91 12.21
C ILE A 263 -12.21 -4.96 11.42
N ALA A 264 -12.13 -3.70 11.85
CA ALA A 264 -11.28 -2.69 11.22
C ALA A 264 -9.80 -3.10 11.19
N ALA A 265 -9.29 -3.66 12.29
CA ALA A 265 -7.90 -4.04 12.40
C ALA A 265 -7.54 -5.29 11.59
N LEU A 266 -8.43 -6.27 11.45
CA LEU A 266 -8.05 -7.60 10.95
C LEU A 266 -8.59 -7.95 9.57
N THR A 267 -9.73 -7.41 9.15
CA THR A 267 -10.41 -7.85 7.92
C THR A 267 -9.63 -7.58 6.63
N ASN A 268 -8.87 -6.48 6.57
CA ASN A 268 -8.07 -6.14 5.40
C ASN A 268 -6.98 -7.18 5.09
N ILE A 269 -6.49 -7.92 6.10
CA ILE A 269 -5.40 -8.89 5.93
C ILE A 269 -5.84 -10.07 5.04
N PRO A 270 -6.87 -10.87 5.39
CA PRO A 270 -7.32 -11.97 4.55
C PRO A 270 -7.85 -11.49 3.19
N ALA A 271 -8.48 -10.31 3.13
CA ALA A 271 -8.94 -9.73 1.87
C ALA A 271 -7.76 -9.42 0.92
N THR A 272 -6.71 -8.76 1.43
CA THR A 272 -5.51 -8.45 0.65
C THR A 272 -4.77 -9.71 0.21
N VAL A 273 -4.63 -10.71 1.10
CA VAL A 273 -4.01 -12.00 0.75
C VAL A 273 -4.80 -12.70 -0.35
N LEU A 274 -6.13 -12.76 -0.22
CA LEU A 274 -6.98 -13.38 -1.23
C LEU A 274 -6.89 -12.64 -2.57
N ALA A 275 -6.79 -11.32 -2.57
CA ALA A 275 -6.63 -10.52 -3.79
C ALA A 275 -5.33 -10.87 -4.54
N PHE A 276 -4.22 -10.99 -3.82
CA PHE A 276 -2.95 -11.41 -4.43
C PHE A 276 -3.04 -12.83 -5.00
N ILE A 277 -3.63 -13.77 -4.25
CA ILE A 277 -3.84 -15.15 -4.73
C ILE A 277 -4.72 -15.16 -5.98
N PHE A 278 -5.82 -14.41 -5.97
CA PHE A 278 -6.74 -14.31 -7.09
C PHE A 278 -6.03 -13.72 -8.32
N TYR A 279 -5.28 -12.65 -8.13
CA TYR A 279 -4.51 -12.02 -9.22
C TYR A 279 -3.51 -13.01 -9.80
N ASP A 280 -2.68 -13.65 -8.98
CA ASP A 280 -1.66 -14.61 -9.42
C ASP A 280 -2.26 -15.82 -10.14
N THR A 281 -3.45 -16.27 -9.72
CA THR A 281 -4.11 -17.47 -10.25
C THR A 281 -4.82 -17.20 -11.57
N PHE A 282 -5.54 -16.08 -11.68
CA PHE A 282 -6.47 -15.84 -12.78
C PHE A 282 -6.05 -14.73 -13.74
N LEU A 283 -5.30 -13.72 -13.28
CA LEU A 283 -5.03 -12.50 -14.05
C LEU A 283 -3.56 -12.39 -14.47
N GLY A 284 -2.65 -12.80 -13.59
CA GLY A 284 -1.21 -12.88 -13.84
C GLY A 284 -0.88 -14.01 -14.82
N SER A 285 0.23 -13.87 -15.54
CA SER A 285 0.73 -14.95 -16.39
C SER A 285 2.25 -14.86 -16.53
N SER A 286 2.94 -15.96 -16.26
CA SER A 286 4.39 -16.09 -16.46
C SER A 286 4.79 -16.15 -17.93
N SER A 287 3.86 -16.34 -18.86
CA SER A 287 4.13 -16.33 -20.30
C SER A 287 4.17 -14.92 -20.90
N ARG A 288 3.69 -13.90 -20.18
CA ARG A 288 3.71 -12.51 -20.66
C ARG A 288 5.12 -11.95 -20.57
N THR A 289 5.47 -11.12 -21.54
CA THR A 289 6.76 -10.44 -21.58
C THR A 289 6.78 -9.28 -20.59
N LEU A 290 7.94 -9.07 -19.97
CA LEU A 290 8.20 -7.89 -19.14
C LEU A 290 8.17 -6.64 -20.01
N THR A 291 7.51 -5.57 -19.54
CA THR A 291 7.47 -4.32 -20.31
C THR A 291 8.84 -3.63 -20.27
N PRO A 292 9.25 -2.86 -21.30
CA PRO A 292 10.55 -2.20 -21.31
C PRO A 292 10.80 -1.29 -20.10
N SER A 293 9.76 -0.58 -19.64
CA SER A 293 9.82 0.28 -18.45
C SER A 293 10.02 -0.51 -17.16
N HIS A 294 9.34 -1.66 -17.00
CA HIS A 294 9.56 -2.55 -15.87
C HIS A 294 10.96 -3.17 -15.89
N VAL A 295 11.44 -3.60 -17.07
CA VAL A 295 12.80 -4.13 -17.20
C VAL A 295 13.83 -3.08 -16.76
N ALA A 296 13.68 -1.82 -17.19
CA ALA A 296 14.56 -0.73 -16.79
C ALA A 296 14.51 -0.49 -15.27
N PHE A 297 13.31 -0.44 -14.69
CA PHE A 297 13.11 -0.28 -13.25
C PHE A 297 13.75 -1.41 -12.45
N LEU A 298 13.48 -2.67 -12.82
CA LEU A 298 14.00 -3.85 -12.14
C LEU A 298 15.53 -3.95 -12.24
N LYS A 299 16.11 -3.61 -13.40
CA LYS A 299 17.56 -3.55 -13.58
C LYS A 299 18.19 -2.51 -12.66
N ALA A 300 17.65 -1.29 -12.61
CA ALA A 300 18.16 -0.23 -11.74
C ALA A 300 18.08 -0.64 -10.26
N HIS A 301 16.97 -1.25 -9.85
CA HIS A 301 16.77 -1.70 -8.47
C HIS A 301 17.72 -2.85 -8.10
N LYS A 302 17.91 -3.82 -8.99
CA LYS A 302 18.85 -4.94 -8.80
C LYS A 302 20.28 -4.42 -8.62
N MET A 303 20.76 -3.59 -9.53
CA MET A 303 22.12 -3.04 -9.50
C MET A 303 22.37 -2.27 -8.19
N TYR A 304 21.41 -1.45 -7.77
CA TYR A 304 21.50 -0.74 -6.49
C TYR A 304 21.68 -1.70 -5.31
N ARG A 305 21.00 -2.86 -5.29
CA ARG A 305 21.14 -3.82 -4.20
C ARG A 305 22.49 -4.53 -4.23
N GLU A 306 22.92 -5.01 -5.39
CA GLU A 306 24.17 -5.73 -5.56
C GLU A 306 25.39 -4.87 -5.21
N GLU A 307 25.46 -3.64 -5.71
CA GLU A 307 26.57 -2.71 -5.44
C GLU A 307 26.70 -2.35 -3.96
N ASN A 308 25.60 -2.46 -3.21
CA ASN A 308 25.55 -2.13 -1.79
C ASN A 308 25.58 -3.38 -0.88
N GLY A 309 25.85 -4.57 -1.43
CA GLY A 309 25.92 -5.82 -0.67
C GLY A 309 24.58 -6.24 -0.06
N LEU A 310 23.47 -5.74 -0.60
CA LEU A 310 22.12 -6.05 -0.14
C LEU A 310 21.61 -7.30 -0.86
N VAL A 311 21.00 -8.22 -0.11
CA VAL A 311 20.39 -9.43 -0.68
C VAL A 311 19.35 -9.01 -1.74
N PRO A 312 19.48 -9.41 -3.02
CA PRO A 312 18.48 -9.11 -4.04
C PRO A 312 17.14 -9.72 -3.65
N ALA A 313 16.03 -9.02 -3.90
CA ALA A 313 14.71 -9.62 -3.74
C ALA A 313 14.60 -10.84 -4.65
N GLY A 314 13.90 -11.90 -4.20
CA GLY A 314 13.90 -13.20 -4.89
C GLY A 314 13.41 -13.19 -6.35
N TYR A 315 12.71 -12.14 -6.78
CA TYR A 315 12.29 -11.95 -8.18
C TYR A 315 13.35 -11.25 -9.05
N LEU A 316 14.37 -10.62 -8.46
CA LEU A 316 15.45 -9.92 -9.18
C LEU A 316 16.59 -10.87 -9.59
N SER A 317 16.75 -11.99 -8.89
CA SER A 317 17.79 -12.98 -9.22
C SER A 317 17.61 -13.55 -10.63
N ALA A 318 16.37 -13.66 -11.12
CA ALA A 318 16.06 -14.17 -12.46
C ALA A 318 16.52 -13.26 -13.62
N LEU A 319 16.82 -11.98 -13.38
CA LEU A 319 17.27 -11.03 -14.42
C LEU A 319 18.69 -11.32 -14.95
N GLU A 320 19.39 -12.30 -14.39
CA GLU A 320 20.73 -12.75 -14.83
C GLU A 320 20.72 -13.64 -16.08
N GLN A 321 19.61 -14.33 -16.38
CA GLN A 321 19.64 -15.50 -17.27
C GLN A 321 19.81 -15.23 -18.78
N HIS A 322 20.12 -14.00 -19.20
CA HIS A 322 20.34 -13.67 -20.61
C HIS A 322 21.78 -13.28 -20.96
N ARG A 323 22.77 -13.95 -20.34
CA ARG A 323 24.15 -13.92 -20.87
C ARG A 323 24.64 -15.19 -21.55
N ASP A 324 24.02 -16.36 -21.33
CA ASP A 324 24.52 -17.63 -21.89
C ASP A 324 23.42 -18.61 -22.35
N SER A 325 22.43 -18.14 -23.12
CA SER A 325 21.48 -19.04 -23.79
C SER A 325 21.54 -18.92 -25.31
N THR A 326 22.74 -18.89 -25.87
CA THR A 326 23.02 -19.55 -27.15
C THR A 326 23.28 -21.04 -26.89
N SER A 327 22.29 -21.75 -26.37
CA SER A 327 22.18 -23.18 -26.61
C SER A 327 20.90 -23.36 -27.41
N SER A 328 21.08 -23.65 -28.69
CA SER A 328 20.06 -24.13 -29.60
C SER A 328 19.09 -25.08 -28.89
N ARG A 329 17.88 -24.59 -28.55
CA ARG A 329 16.73 -25.48 -28.55
C ARG A 329 16.32 -25.60 -30.00
N SER A 330 16.92 -26.57 -30.70
CA SER A 330 16.34 -27.11 -31.92
C SER A 330 14.92 -27.53 -31.56
N PHE A 331 13.94 -26.85 -32.14
CA PHE A 331 12.63 -27.45 -32.26
C PHE A 331 12.81 -28.67 -33.15
N ASP A 332 12.83 -29.85 -32.53
CA ASP A 332 12.70 -31.10 -33.27
C ASP A 332 11.38 -31.05 -34.04
N GLU A 333 11.53 -30.86 -35.33
CA GLU A 333 10.52 -30.96 -36.35
C GLU A 333 9.99 -32.40 -36.33
N LYS A 334 8.94 -32.65 -35.54
CA LYS A 334 8.19 -33.90 -35.63
C LYS A 334 7.55 -33.96 -37.03
N GLN A 335 8.05 -34.92 -37.79
CA GLN A 335 7.67 -35.41 -39.11
C GLN A 335 6.21 -35.15 -39.53
N PRO A 336 5.97 -34.83 -40.83
CA PRO A 336 4.63 -34.68 -41.37
C PRO A 336 3.94 -36.05 -41.44
N ILE A 337 2.71 -36.11 -40.94
CA ILE A 337 1.79 -37.22 -41.15
C ILE A 337 1.42 -37.21 -42.64
N HIS A 338 1.96 -38.17 -43.39
CA HIS A 338 1.48 -38.52 -44.72
C HIS A 338 0.05 -39.08 -44.60
N THR A 339 -0.94 -38.28 -45.00
CA THR A 339 -2.26 -38.81 -45.36
C THR A 339 -2.37 -38.74 -46.87
N THR A 340 -2.05 -39.85 -47.54
CA THR A 340 -2.33 -40.08 -48.95
C THR A 340 -3.85 -40.14 -49.13
N MET A 341 -4.44 -39.14 -49.79
CA MET A 341 -5.75 -39.26 -50.42
C MET A 341 -5.53 -39.76 -51.85
N GLU A 342 -5.75 -41.05 -52.08
CA GLU A 342 -6.06 -41.57 -53.42
C GLU A 342 -7.57 -41.74 -53.55
N VAL A 343 -8.12 -41.06 -54.56
CA VAL A 343 -9.48 -41.24 -55.05
C VAL A 343 -9.42 -42.33 -56.12
N SER A 344 -10.19 -43.41 -55.98
CA SER A 344 -10.66 -44.18 -57.14
C SER A 344 -11.96 -44.94 -56.82
N ALA A 345 -12.91 -44.76 -57.73
CA ALA A 345 -14.24 -45.31 -57.72
C ALA A 345 -14.27 -46.79 -58.18
N ARG A 346 -15.27 -47.55 -57.69
CA ARG A 346 -16.26 -48.34 -58.48
C ARG A 346 -16.77 -49.58 -57.72
N ASN A 347 -18.10 -49.71 -57.76
CA ASN A 347 -18.90 -50.93 -57.93
C ASN A 347 -18.62 -52.14 -57.00
N VAL A 348 -19.50 -52.35 -56.03
CA VAL A 348 -20.62 -53.34 -55.98
C VAL A 348 -21.18 -53.32 -54.56
#